data_AF-X1DWW9-F1
#
_entry.id   AF-X1DWW9-F1
#
_cell.length_a   1.000
_cell.length_b   1.000
_cell.length_c   1.000
_cell.angle_alpha   90.00
_cell.angle_beta   90.00
_cell.angle_gamma   90.00
#
_symmetry.space_group_name_H-M   'P 1'
#
loop_
_entity.id
_entity.type
_entity.pdbx_description
1 polymer ?
#
loop_
_entity_poly.entity_id
_entity_poly.type
_entity_poly.pdbx_seq_one_letter_code
_entity_poly.pdbx_strand_id
1 'polypeptide(L)'
;LYSEGNIDGIISIGGTTGTQMGTSIMKSLPFGVPKFALSSTASLAGFASRYIGTADITLMHSVVEIAGLNNLMRSVLARAAGAICGMVEGLASVPISLPGKGEKPLIAMTHFGPCEECAVSVRRQLEERGYQVIGFSAAGIGDRAMEEGRIQA
;
A
#
# COMPACT_ATOMS: atom_id res chain seq x y z
N LEU A 1 -12.54 -13.66 8.80
CA LEU A 1 -12.50 -13.20 7.39
C LEU A 1 -11.11 -13.32 6.76
N TYR A 2 -10.15 -12.41 6.97
CA TYR A 2 -8.82 -12.50 6.33
C TYR A 2 -8.06 -13.78 6.73
N SER A 3 -7.98 -14.07 8.03
CA SER A 3 -7.33 -15.29 8.56
C SER A 3 -7.99 -16.60 8.12
N GLU A 4 -9.23 -16.52 7.63
CA GLU A 4 -10.00 -17.67 7.12
C GLU A 4 -9.93 -17.79 5.60
N GLY A 5 -9.19 -16.91 4.92
CA GLY A 5 -9.11 -16.88 3.45
C GLY A 5 -10.39 -16.40 2.75
N ASN A 6 -11.29 -15.73 3.47
CA ASN A 6 -12.60 -15.29 2.95
C ASN A 6 -12.60 -13.84 2.45
N ILE A 7 -11.44 -13.21 2.28
CA ILE A 7 -11.28 -11.84 1.75
C ILE A 7 -10.14 -11.84 0.74
N ASP A 8 -10.45 -11.43 -0.48
CA ASP A 8 -9.46 -11.19 -1.54
C ASP A 8 -9.08 -9.71 -1.66
N GLY A 9 -9.88 -8.80 -1.11
CA GLY A 9 -9.60 -7.36 -1.15
C GLY A 9 -10.62 -6.54 -0.34
N ILE A 10 -10.30 -5.28 -0.09
CA ILE A 10 -11.14 -4.34 0.66
C ILE A 10 -11.27 -3.02 -0.09
N ILE A 11 -12.50 -2.51 -0.14
CA ILE A 11 -12.81 -1.20 -0.70
C ILE A 11 -13.60 -0.34 0.30
N SER A 12 -13.25 0.94 0.40
CA SER A 12 -14.04 1.94 1.15
C SER A 12 -14.42 3.09 0.25
N ILE A 13 -15.60 3.68 0.50
CA ILE A 13 -16.17 4.76 -0.30
C ILE A 13 -16.73 5.79 0.67
N GLY A 14 -16.30 7.05 0.58
CA GLY A 14 -16.92 8.12 1.37
C GLY A 14 -16.16 9.44 1.36
N GLY A 15 -16.69 10.43 2.07
CA GLY A 15 -15.96 11.66 2.40
C GLY A 15 -14.94 11.43 3.52
N THR A 16 -14.57 12.49 4.26
CA THR A 16 -13.51 12.41 5.27
C THR A 16 -13.69 11.28 6.28
N THR A 17 -14.83 11.23 6.96
CA THR A 17 -15.09 10.26 8.03
C THR A 17 -15.09 8.82 7.50
N GLY A 18 -15.77 8.59 6.39
CA GLY A 18 -15.86 7.26 5.78
C GLY A 18 -14.51 6.76 5.29
N THR A 19 -13.73 7.62 4.64
CA THR A 19 -12.37 7.27 4.21
C THR A 19 -11.46 7.02 5.40
N GLN A 20 -11.54 7.83 6.46
CA GLN A 20 -10.71 7.64 7.65
C GLN A 20 -11.03 6.32 8.36
N MET A 21 -12.31 5.99 8.52
CA MET A 21 -12.73 4.70 9.10
C MET A 21 -12.26 3.52 8.25
N GLY A 22 -12.55 3.57 6.94
CA GLY A 22 -12.18 2.50 6.02
C GLY A 22 -10.68 2.26 5.97
N THR A 23 -9.89 3.32 5.85
CA THR A 23 -8.43 3.23 5.78
C THR A 23 -7.78 2.80 7.10
N SER A 24 -8.35 3.13 8.25
CA SER A 24 -7.92 2.57 9.53
C SER A 24 -8.07 1.05 9.59
N ILE A 25 -9.15 0.50 9.04
CA ILE A 25 -9.33 -0.97 8.93
C ILE A 25 -8.36 -1.55 7.91
N MET A 26 -8.19 -0.90 6.74
CA MET A 26 -7.24 -1.37 5.72
C MET A 26 -5.82 -1.50 6.25
N LYS A 27 -5.38 -0.61 7.15
CA LYS A 27 -4.06 -0.66 7.78
C LYS A 27 -3.86 -1.84 8.72
N SER A 28 -4.91 -2.55 9.15
CA SER A 28 -4.74 -3.78 9.94
C SER A 28 -4.50 -5.01 9.06
N LEU A 29 -4.68 -4.90 7.74
CA LEU A 29 -4.42 -5.99 6.81
C LEU A 29 -2.94 -5.99 6.40
N PRO A 30 -2.33 -7.17 6.19
CA PRO A 30 -0.94 -7.27 5.75
C PRO A 30 -0.68 -6.57 4.42
N PHE A 31 0.59 -6.20 4.18
CA PHE A 31 1.02 -5.71 2.89
C PHE A 31 0.62 -6.70 1.80
N GLY A 32 0.12 -6.18 0.68
CA GLY A 32 -0.21 -6.99 -0.47
C GLY A 32 -1.67 -7.35 -0.66
N VAL A 33 -2.43 -7.38 0.43
CA VAL A 33 -3.89 -7.50 0.31
C VAL A 33 -4.39 -6.27 -0.48
N PRO A 34 -5.15 -6.44 -1.57
CA PRO A 34 -5.73 -5.33 -2.31
C PRO A 34 -6.57 -4.39 -1.44
N LYS A 35 -6.11 -3.13 -1.30
CA LYS A 35 -6.76 -2.08 -0.48
C LYS A 35 -7.05 -0.85 -1.32
N PHE A 36 -8.33 -0.48 -1.47
CA PHE A 36 -8.74 0.65 -2.30
C PHE A 36 -9.68 1.61 -1.57
N ALA A 37 -9.34 2.89 -1.51
CA ALA A 37 -10.16 3.93 -0.89
C ALA A 37 -10.60 4.96 -1.93
N LEU A 38 -11.91 5.06 -2.18
CA LEU A 38 -12.51 6.13 -2.98
C LEU A 38 -12.94 7.27 -2.05
N SER A 39 -12.38 8.46 -2.24
CA SER A 39 -12.62 9.61 -1.36
C SER A 39 -12.91 10.93 -2.08
N SER A 40 -13.95 11.64 -1.64
CA SER A 40 -14.19 13.04 -2.02
C SER A 40 -13.18 14.02 -1.43
N THR A 41 -12.37 13.56 -0.48
CA THR A 41 -11.37 14.39 0.22
C THR A 41 -9.93 13.91 0.03
N ALA A 42 -9.70 12.99 -0.92
CA ALA A 42 -8.36 12.47 -1.22
C ALA A 42 -7.34 13.57 -1.56
N SER A 43 -7.78 14.62 -2.25
CA SER A 43 -6.94 15.74 -2.70
C SER A 43 -6.79 16.85 -1.64
N LEU A 44 -7.45 16.75 -0.48
CA LEU A 44 -7.27 17.73 0.58
C LEU A 44 -5.86 17.60 1.18
N ALA A 45 -5.19 18.74 1.34
CA ALA A 45 -3.82 18.79 1.83
C ALA A 45 -3.68 18.05 3.17
N GLY A 46 -2.70 17.15 3.24
CA GLY A 46 -2.39 16.37 4.44
C GLY A 46 -3.31 15.19 4.74
N PHE A 47 -4.38 14.97 3.96
CA PHE A 47 -5.27 13.82 4.17
C PHE A 47 -4.72 12.54 3.55
N ALA A 48 -4.11 12.61 2.36
CA ALA A 48 -3.54 11.43 1.70
C ALA A 48 -2.54 10.68 2.60
N SER A 49 -1.62 11.40 3.26
CA SER A 49 -0.65 10.79 4.18
C SER A 49 -1.31 10.16 5.41
N ARG A 50 -2.41 10.73 5.92
CA ARG A 50 -3.19 10.17 7.02
C ARG A 50 -3.99 8.94 6.60
N TYR A 51 -4.56 8.96 5.40
CA TYR A 51 -5.32 7.84 4.86
C TYR A 51 -4.43 6.65 4.57
N ILE A 52 -3.30 6.86 3.89
CA ILE A 52 -2.40 5.78 3.49
C ILE A 52 -1.55 5.31 4.69
N GLY A 53 -0.94 6.23 5.42
CA GLY A 53 -0.02 5.91 6.52
C GLY A 53 1.17 5.08 6.01
N THR A 54 1.48 4.00 6.73
CA THR A 54 2.54 3.03 6.40
C THR A 54 2.05 1.86 5.55
N ALA A 55 0.76 1.83 5.18
CA ALA A 55 0.16 0.75 4.39
C ALA A 55 0.17 1.04 2.88
N ASP A 56 0.03 -0.01 2.09
CA ASP A 56 -0.09 -0.03 0.63
C ASP A 56 -1.53 0.23 0.14
N ILE A 57 -2.13 1.33 0.62
CA ILE A 57 -3.51 1.70 0.25
C ILE A 57 -3.51 2.52 -1.05
N THR A 58 -4.30 2.07 -2.03
CA THR A 58 -4.60 2.88 -3.22
C THR A 58 -5.71 3.89 -2.90
N LEU A 59 -5.44 5.18 -3.12
CA LEU A 59 -6.38 6.27 -2.87
C LEU A 59 -6.85 6.89 -4.19
N MET A 60 -8.14 6.77 -4.49
CA MET A 60 -8.79 7.40 -5.64
C MET A 60 -9.59 8.63 -5.21
N HIS A 61 -9.36 9.77 -5.86
CA HIS A 61 -10.19 10.95 -5.66
C HIS A 61 -11.47 10.86 -6.49
N SER A 62 -12.64 11.00 -5.85
CA SER A 62 -13.93 10.96 -6.56
C SER A 62 -14.21 12.22 -7.37
N VAL A 63 -13.51 13.34 -7.10
CA VAL A 63 -13.74 14.70 -7.64
C VAL A 63 -15.06 15.32 -7.19
N VAL A 64 -16.13 14.54 -7.14
CA VAL A 64 -17.47 14.95 -6.70
C VAL A 64 -17.83 14.37 -5.34
N GLU A 65 -18.74 15.05 -4.64
CA GLU A 65 -19.28 14.57 -3.38
C GLU A 65 -20.03 13.24 -3.56
N ILE A 66 -19.89 12.34 -2.59
CA ILE A 66 -20.52 11.02 -2.61
C ILE A 66 -21.92 11.17 -2.00
N ALA A 67 -22.80 11.81 -2.77
CA ALA A 67 -24.18 12.08 -2.41
C ALA A 67 -25.13 11.57 -3.50
N GLY A 68 -25.77 10.42 -3.23
CA GLY A 68 -26.73 9.81 -4.14
C GLY A 68 -26.11 9.18 -5.39
N LEU A 69 -26.96 8.59 -6.24
CA LEU A 69 -26.54 7.79 -7.39
C LEU A 69 -26.94 8.46 -8.70
N ASN A 70 -26.11 9.39 -9.18
CA ASN A 70 -26.23 10.01 -10.51
C ASN A 70 -25.31 9.34 -11.55
N ASN A 71 -25.45 9.70 -12.83
CA ASN A 71 -24.67 9.10 -13.92
C ASN A 71 -23.16 9.24 -13.73
N LEU A 72 -22.70 10.39 -13.20
CA LEU A 72 -21.30 10.61 -12.91
C LEU A 72 -20.83 9.71 -11.75
N MET A 73 -21.63 9.61 -10.69
CA MET A 73 -21.33 8.73 -9.56
C MET A 73 -21.26 7.27 -9.97
N ARG A 74 -22.18 6.81 -10.83
CA ARG A 74 -22.13 5.45 -11.41
C ARG A 74 -20.80 5.21 -12.15
N SER A 75 -20.34 6.17 -12.94
CA SER A 75 -19.06 6.08 -13.64
C SER A 75 -17.85 6.06 -12.68
N VAL A 76 -17.87 6.87 -11.63
CA VAL A 76 -16.83 6.85 -10.59
C VAL A 76 -16.80 5.49 -9.87
N LEU A 77 -17.95 4.99 -9.44
CA LEU A 77 -18.07 3.70 -8.76
C LEU A 77 -17.68 2.53 -9.66
N ALA A 78 -18.03 2.55 -10.95
CA ALA A 78 -17.63 1.51 -11.90
C ALA A 78 -16.10 1.45 -12.06
N ARG A 79 -15.42 2.60 -12.13
CA ARG A 79 -13.95 2.65 -12.17
C ARG A 79 -13.32 2.14 -10.87
N ALA A 80 -13.88 2.50 -9.72
CA ALA A 80 -13.40 2.01 -8.43
C ALA A 80 -13.57 0.48 -8.29
N ALA A 81 -14.71 -0.05 -8.73
CA ALA A 81 -14.96 -1.49 -8.79
C ALA A 81 -13.98 -2.20 -9.73
N GLY A 82 -13.79 -1.69 -10.95
CA GLY A 82 -12.84 -2.24 -11.90
C GLY A 82 -11.40 -2.23 -11.38
N ALA A 83 -11.01 -1.16 -10.66
CA ALA A 83 -9.67 -1.06 -10.07
C ALA A 83 -9.44 -2.13 -8.99
N ILE A 84 -10.35 -2.31 -8.03
CA ILE A 84 -10.17 -3.32 -6.99
C ILE A 84 -10.24 -4.74 -7.56
N CYS A 85 -11.14 -5.03 -8.51
CA CYS A 85 -11.17 -6.34 -9.18
C CYS A 85 -9.86 -6.62 -9.92
N GLY A 86 -9.34 -5.64 -10.67
CA GLY A 86 -8.05 -5.77 -11.36
C GLY A 86 -6.87 -5.96 -10.41
N MET A 87 -6.88 -5.34 -9.22
CA MET A 87 -5.85 -5.58 -8.20
C MET A 87 -5.92 -7.03 -7.67
N VAL A 88 -7.12 -7.55 -7.44
CA VAL A 88 -7.35 -8.93 -6.97
C VAL A 88 -6.91 -9.95 -8.03
N GLU A 89 -7.38 -9.79 -9.28
CA GLU A 89 -7.03 -10.67 -10.40
C GLU A 89 -5.52 -10.59 -10.72
N GLY A 90 -4.94 -9.40 -10.62
CA GLY A 90 -3.51 -9.16 -10.84
C GLY A 90 -2.63 -9.86 -9.80
N LEU A 91 -3.05 -9.91 -8.53
CA LEU A 91 -2.31 -10.59 -7.47
C LEU A 91 -2.17 -12.10 -7.75
N ALA A 92 -3.18 -12.73 -8.36
CA ALA A 92 -3.11 -14.12 -8.78
C ALA A 92 -2.07 -14.36 -9.89
N SER A 93 -1.80 -13.34 -10.71
CA SER A 93 -0.85 -13.42 -11.84
C SER A 93 0.57 -13.03 -11.46
N VAL A 94 0.72 -12.07 -10.55
CA VAL A 94 1.99 -11.56 -10.04
C VAL A 94 1.94 -11.57 -8.51
N PRO A 95 2.21 -12.73 -7.88
CA PRO A 95 2.15 -12.84 -6.44
C PRO A 95 3.26 -12.00 -5.80
N ILE A 96 3.07 -11.66 -4.52
CA ILE A 96 4.10 -10.99 -3.74
C ILE A 96 5.17 -12.00 -3.40
N SER A 97 6.29 -11.87 -4.09
CA SER A 97 7.47 -12.69 -3.84
C SER A 97 8.29 -12.09 -2.71
N LEU A 98 8.16 -12.66 -1.52
CA LEU A 98 9.15 -12.52 -0.46
C LEU A 98 9.99 -13.80 -0.42
N PRO A 99 11.29 -13.70 -0.10
CA PRO A 99 12.17 -14.86 -0.18
C PRO A 99 11.69 -15.96 0.76
N GLY A 100 11.38 -17.12 0.18
CA GLY A 100 10.96 -18.31 0.91
C GLY A 100 12.12 -18.98 1.66
N LYS A 101 11.82 -20.05 2.42
CA LYS A 101 12.85 -20.88 3.06
C LYS A 101 13.79 -21.46 2.00
N GLY A 102 15.05 -21.03 2.02
CA GLY A 102 16.11 -21.46 1.07
C GLY A 102 16.47 -20.42 0.01
N GLU A 103 15.77 -19.29 -0.03
CA GLU A 103 16.13 -18.15 -0.87
C GLU A 103 17.12 -17.20 -0.18
N LYS A 104 17.61 -16.21 -0.94
CA LYS A 104 18.59 -15.22 -0.46
C LYS A 104 18.05 -14.49 0.78
N PRO A 105 18.83 -14.40 1.88
CA PRO A 105 18.41 -13.68 3.08
C PRO A 105 18.10 -12.22 2.77
N LEU A 106 17.00 -11.72 3.34
CA LEU A 106 16.52 -10.36 3.12
C LEU A 106 17.11 -9.37 4.14
N ILE A 107 17.58 -8.23 3.66
CA ILE A 107 18.03 -7.10 4.49
C ILE A 107 17.15 -5.90 4.16
N ALA A 108 16.45 -5.39 5.17
CA ALA A 108 15.86 -4.06 5.08
C ALA A 108 16.92 -3.00 5.38
N MET A 109 16.99 -1.95 4.56
CA MET A 109 17.97 -0.89 4.69
C MET A 109 17.29 0.47 4.55
N THR A 110 17.47 1.33 5.55
CA THR A 110 17.05 2.73 5.44
C THR A 110 17.98 3.53 4.53
N HIS A 111 17.41 4.43 3.75
CA HIS A 111 18.10 5.25 2.77
C HIS A 111 17.67 6.72 2.91
N PHE A 112 18.64 7.63 2.91
CA PHE A 112 18.40 9.07 2.94
C PHE A 112 19.28 9.75 1.89
N GLY A 113 18.71 10.65 1.08
CA GLY A 113 19.40 11.23 -0.09
C GLY A 113 20.77 11.85 0.21
N PRO A 114 20.95 12.61 1.31
CA PRO A 114 22.28 13.09 1.73
C PRO A 114 23.34 12.01 1.98
N CYS A 115 22.94 10.75 2.11
CA CYS A 115 23.81 9.59 2.33
C CYS A 115 23.76 8.58 1.17
N GLU A 116 23.32 8.99 -0.03
CA GLU A 116 23.07 8.12 -1.18
C GLU A 116 24.29 7.25 -1.52
N GLU A 117 25.48 7.86 -1.66
CA GLU A 117 26.70 7.14 -2.06
C GLU A 117 27.06 6.00 -1.09
N CYS A 118 26.90 6.26 0.21
CA CYS A 118 27.13 5.27 1.26
C CYS A 118 26.11 4.12 1.12
N ALA A 119 24.83 4.44 1.01
CA ALA A 119 23.77 3.45 0.94
C ALA A 119 23.87 2.58 -0.32
N VAL A 120 24.23 3.16 -1.48
CA VAL A 120 24.47 2.42 -2.72
C VAL A 120 25.67 1.48 -2.58
N SER A 121 26.77 1.97 -2.00
CA SER A 121 27.97 1.15 -1.77
C SER A 121 27.70 -0.04 -0.84
N VAL A 122 26.98 0.18 0.26
CA VAL A 122 26.59 -0.87 1.21
C VAL A 122 25.65 -1.87 0.55
N ARG A 123 24.60 -1.39 -0.13
CA ARG A 123 23.66 -2.25 -0.85
C ARG A 123 24.36 -3.17 -1.84
N ARG A 124 25.24 -2.62 -2.69
CA ARG A 124 26.00 -3.41 -3.67
C ARG A 124 26.82 -4.52 -3.00
N GLN A 125 27.53 -4.20 -1.91
CA GLN A 125 28.33 -5.19 -1.19
C GLN A 125 27.48 -6.29 -0.53
N LEU A 126 26.28 -5.97 -0.08
CA LEU A 126 25.33 -6.96 0.45
C LEU A 126 24.76 -7.84 -0.67
N GLU A 127 24.36 -7.26 -1.80
CA GLU A 127 23.87 -8.01 -2.97
C GLU A 127 24.94 -8.97 -3.52
N GLU A 128 26.20 -8.54 -3.59
CA GLU A 128 27.36 -9.37 -3.98
C GLU A 128 27.60 -10.55 -3.02
N ARG A 129 27.26 -10.39 -1.75
CA ARG A 129 27.31 -11.47 -0.74
C ARG A 129 26.08 -12.37 -0.76
N GLY A 130 25.16 -12.16 -1.71
CA GLY A 130 23.98 -12.98 -1.90
C GLY A 130 22.78 -12.60 -1.04
N TYR A 131 22.75 -11.40 -0.46
CA TYR A 131 21.55 -10.88 0.21
C TYR A 131 20.60 -10.22 -0.80
N GLN A 132 19.31 -10.20 -0.49
CA GLN A 132 18.32 -9.35 -1.16
C GLN A 132 18.10 -8.11 -0.30
N VAL A 133 18.33 -6.91 -0.85
CA VAL A 133 18.22 -5.66 -0.09
C VAL A 133 16.95 -4.90 -0.48
N ILE A 134 16.09 -4.59 0.50
CA ILE A 134 14.92 -3.71 0.32
C ILE A 134 15.24 -2.34 0.94
N GLY A 135 15.16 -1.29 0.11
CA GLY A 135 15.39 0.09 0.54
C GLY A 135 14.12 0.76 1.07
N PHE A 136 14.23 1.47 2.20
CA PHE A 136 13.17 2.27 2.80
C PHE A 136 13.63 3.71 2.99
N SER A 137 12.82 4.70 2.61
CA SER A 137 13.19 6.10 2.82
C SER A 137 13.19 6.47 4.32
N ALA A 138 14.30 7.00 4.81
CA ALA A 138 14.47 7.52 6.17
C ALA A 138 13.86 8.93 6.33
N ALA A 139 12.64 9.11 5.81
CA ALA A 139 11.90 10.37 5.83
C ALA A 139 10.61 10.27 6.69
N GLY A 140 10.52 9.26 7.56
CA GLY A 140 9.46 9.11 8.55
C GLY A 140 8.31 8.17 8.19
N ILE A 141 7.99 7.90 6.93
CA ILE A 141 6.96 6.88 6.60
C ILE A 141 7.61 5.55 6.22
N GLY A 142 8.67 5.59 5.41
CA GLY A 142 9.35 4.38 4.94
C GLY A 142 10.04 3.63 6.06
N ASP A 143 10.81 4.33 6.90
CA ASP A 143 11.46 3.78 8.10
C ASP A 143 10.46 3.17 9.11
N ARG A 144 9.34 3.83 9.40
CA ARG A 144 8.28 3.24 10.25
C ARG A 144 7.66 2.00 9.61
N ALA A 145 7.44 2.01 8.29
CA ALA A 145 6.92 0.83 7.60
C ALA A 145 7.89 -0.37 7.66
N MET A 146 9.21 -0.09 7.65
CA MET A 146 10.26 -1.09 7.89
C MET A 146 10.17 -1.67 9.30
N GLU A 147 10.09 -0.83 10.34
CA GLU A 147 10.02 -1.27 11.74
C GLU A 147 8.74 -2.02 12.08
N GLU A 148 7.60 -1.59 11.53
CA GLU A 148 6.31 -2.25 11.71
C GLU A 148 6.27 -3.65 11.07
N GLY A 149 7.29 -4.03 10.29
CA GLY A 149 7.38 -5.36 9.68
C GLY A 149 6.24 -5.62 8.70
N ARG A 150 5.72 -4.59 8.03
CA ARG A 150 4.56 -4.75 7.13
C ARG A 150 4.85 -5.63 5.94
N ILE A 151 6.12 -5.69 5.52
CA ILE A 151 6.62 -6.52 4.43
C ILE A 151 7.35 -7.71 5.08
N GLN A 152 6.62 -8.77 5.40
CA GLN A 152 7.14 -10.00 6.03
C GLN A 152 6.70 -11.23 5.23
N ALA A 153 7.63 -12.18 5.08
CA ALA A 153 7.45 -13.46 4.39
C ALA A 153 6.57 -14.42 5.20
#